data_AF-A0A151N429-F1
#
_entry.id   AF-A0A151N429-F1
#
_cell.length_a   1.000
_cell.length_b   1.000
_cell.length_c   1.000
_cell.angle_alpha   90.00
_cell.angle_beta   90.00
_cell.angle_gamma   90.00
#
_symmetry.space_group_name_H-M   'P 1'
#
loop_
_entity.id
_entity.type
_entity.pdbx_description
1 polymer ?
#
loop_
_entity_poly.entity_id
_entity_poly.type
_entity_poly.pdbx_seq_one_letter_code
_entity_poly.pdbx_strand_id
1 'polypeptide(L)'
;MEGVRRCLRSLLPDPGGALGERGFDDDNSFDSDSTAALLGARPLQDASPPSSATGLEELFPRYSSLRLGSPRTLAQPEPPRQVLEQERARRRHCERQIQDLQAQMLALQQQLAVAVAADQRKDSMIEQLDKTLAQVAEGWRRQDAERSAGLRRLQATAEASALALNAETQRASELAGQLERVQAVLERARDEATRLRQEKATLEEEAAAQGRSLEAERERGRGLEAELEQGRGQLAGLEEQRSLGEERERWLDQRCCSLEQEGAAQCQRLEPTGELGA
;
A
#
# COMPACT_ATOMS: atom_id res chain seq x y z
N MET A 1 0.83 -25.30 -14.26
CA MET A 1 1.43 -24.00 -14.61
C MET A 1 2.96 -23.98 -14.60
N GLU A 2 3.64 -25.11 -14.31
CA GLU A 2 5.11 -25.16 -14.19
C GLU A 2 5.84 -25.49 -15.50
N GLY A 3 5.18 -26.17 -16.45
CA GLY A 3 5.78 -26.52 -17.74
C GLY A 3 6.11 -25.31 -18.63
N VAL A 4 5.29 -24.26 -18.58
CA VAL A 4 5.48 -23.04 -19.40
C VAL A 4 6.67 -22.21 -18.90
N ARG A 5 6.95 -22.25 -17.59
CA ARG A 5 8.08 -21.52 -16.99
C ARG A 5 9.43 -22.10 -17.36
N ARG A 6 9.50 -23.40 -17.68
CA ARG A 6 10.74 -24.06 -18.11
C ARG A 6 11.10 -23.72 -19.56
N CYS A 7 10.09 -23.53 -20.43
CA CYS A 7 10.30 -23.21 -21.85
C CYS A 7 10.77 -21.76 -22.09
N LEU A 8 10.39 -20.84 -21.19
CA LEU A 8 10.80 -19.43 -21.27
C LEU A 8 12.24 -19.18 -20.75
N ARG A 9 12.82 -20.11 -19.99
CA ARG A 9 14.19 -19.99 -19.47
C ARG A 9 15.27 -20.40 -20.48
N SER A 10 14.91 -21.13 -21.54
CA SER A 10 15.84 -21.56 -22.60
C SER A 10 15.97 -20.57 -23.76
N LEU A 11 15.26 -19.44 -23.75
CA LEU A 11 15.18 -18.49 -24.87
C LEU A 11 15.71 -17.08 -24.54
N LEU A 12 16.33 -16.87 -23.37
CA LEU A 12 17.01 -15.63 -23.06
C LEU A 12 18.54 -15.82 -23.09
N PRO A 13 19.27 -15.10 -23.96
CA PRO A 13 20.72 -14.97 -23.84
C PRO A 13 21.08 -14.01 -22.70
N ASP A 14 22.14 -14.37 -21.97
CA ASP A 14 22.73 -13.57 -20.88
C ASP A 14 23.18 -12.17 -21.36
N PRO A 15 22.90 -11.10 -20.60
CA PRO A 15 23.52 -9.81 -20.82
C PRO A 15 24.71 -9.62 -19.88
N GLY A 16 25.94 -9.84 -20.35
CA GLY A 16 27.13 -9.44 -19.59
C GLY A 16 28.47 -9.98 -20.10
N GLY A 17 29.20 -9.15 -20.85
CA GLY A 17 30.61 -9.37 -21.25
C GLY A 17 30.91 -8.71 -22.60
N ALA A 18 31.01 -7.38 -22.68
CA ALA A 18 32.27 -6.62 -22.58
C ALA A 18 33.26 -6.87 -23.75
N LEU A 19 33.26 -5.91 -24.68
CA LEU A 19 34.39 -5.30 -25.40
C LEU A 19 35.50 -6.23 -25.95
N GLY A 20 35.43 -6.49 -27.25
CA GLY A 20 36.56 -6.89 -28.10
C GLY A 20 36.68 -5.88 -29.25
N GLU A 21 37.88 -5.35 -29.44
CA GLU A 21 38.20 -4.18 -30.24
C GLU A 21 38.18 -4.42 -31.76
N ARG A 22 37.91 -3.31 -32.47
CA ARG A 22 38.37 -2.94 -33.82
C ARG A 22 39.25 -3.96 -34.57
N GLY A 23 38.66 -4.57 -35.60
CA GLY A 23 39.36 -5.00 -36.81
C GLY A 23 38.62 -4.39 -37.99
N PHE A 24 39.20 -3.33 -38.55
CA PHE A 24 38.72 -2.64 -39.74
C PHE A 24 39.40 -3.31 -40.93
N ASP A 25 38.81 -4.40 -41.45
CA ASP A 25 39.31 -5.08 -42.65
C ASP A 25 38.66 -4.45 -43.89
N ASP A 26 39.09 -3.23 -44.22
CA ASP A 26 38.98 -2.67 -45.57
C ASP A 26 40.19 -3.15 -46.38
N ASP A 27 40.21 -4.45 -46.72
CA ASP A 27 41.21 -5.04 -47.61
C ASP A 27 40.54 -6.07 -48.53
N ASN A 28 39.76 -5.56 -49.47
CA ASN A 28 39.63 -6.19 -50.79
C ASN A 28 39.90 -5.10 -51.83
N SER A 29 41.19 -4.73 -51.89
CA SER A 29 41.83 -4.00 -52.97
C SER A 29 41.39 -4.59 -54.32
N PHE A 30 40.56 -3.82 -55.01
CA PHE A 30 40.15 -4.06 -56.37
C PHE A 30 41.30 -3.60 -57.28
N ASP A 31 42.20 -4.52 -57.62
CA ASP A 31 43.20 -4.27 -58.67
C ASP A 31 42.47 -4.19 -60.03
N SER A 32 41.88 -3.02 -60.28
CA SER A 32 41.53 -2.57 -61.62
C SER A 32 42.82 -2.44 -62.40
N ASP A 33 43.02 -3.31 -63.40
CA ASP A 33 44.00 -3.10 -64.47
C ASP A 33 43.66 -1.79 -65.19
N SER A 34 44.25 -0.71 -64.70
CA SER A 34 44.11 0.64 -65.22
C SER A 34 44.77 0.71 -66.60
N THR A 35 43.95 0.89 -67.64
CA THR A 35 44.37 1.08 -69.03
C THR A 35 45.09 2.42 -69.29
N ALA A 36 45.43 3.16 -68.24
CA ALA A 36 46.14 4.44 -68.29
C ALA A 36 47.51 4.37 -69.01
N ALA A 37 48.15 3.19 -69.06
CA ALA A 37 49.41 3.00 -69.78
C ALA A 37 49.28 3.13 -71.32
N LEU A 38 48.08 3.01 -71.89
CA LEU A 38 47.88 3.12 -73.35
C LEU A 38 47.58 4.54 -73.84
N LEU A 39 47.27 5.46 -72.94
CA LEU A 39 46.97 6.87 -73.28
C LEU A 39 48.20 7.78 -73.23
N GLY A 40 49.36 7.25 -72.82
CA GLY A 40 50.64 7.95 -72.75
C GLY A 40 51.58 7.76 -73.95
N ALA A 41 51.13 7.14 -75.03
CA ALA A 41 51.95 7.02 -76.24
C ALA A 41 52.02 8.39 -76.95
N ARG A 42 53.20 9.01 -76.90
CA ARG A 42 53.54 10.23 -77.66
C ARG A 42 53.17 10.05 -79.15
N PRO A 43 52.57 11.06 -79.80
CA PRO A 43 52.48 11.07 -81.26
C PRO A 43 53.91 11.24 -81.81
N LEU A 44 54.38 10.22 -82.52
CA LEU A 44 55.65 10.24 -83.23
C LEU A 44 55.48 11.12 -84.49
N GLN A 45 55.61 12.43 -84.32
CA GLN A 45 55.87 13.35 -85.42
C GLN A 45 57.38 13.57 -85.52
N ASP A 46 57.87 13.57 -86.75
CA ASP A 46 59.23 13.91 -87.21
C ASP A 46 60.32 12.84 -87.04
N ALA A 47 60.20 11.77 -87.84
CA ALA A 47 61.36 11.15 -88.47
C ALA A 47 61.00 10.74 -89.90
N SER A 48 61.62 11.41 -90.88
CA SER A 48 61.61 10.99 -92.28
C SER A 48 62.13 9.53 -92.40
N PRO A 49 61.58 8.69 -93.30
CA PRO A 49 61.97 7.29 -93.33
C PRO A 49 63.40 7.14 -93.87
N PRO A 50 64.28 6.32 -93.23
CA PRO A 50 65.41 5.75 -93.94
C PRO A 50 64.88 4.75 -94.96
N SER A 51 65.31 4.94 -96.21
CA SER A 51 65.00 4.08 -97.34
C SER A 51 65.66 2.71 -97.15
N SER A 52 64.96 1.75 -96.54
CA SER A 52 65.37 0.34 -96.44
C SER A 52 64.19 -0.55 -96.07
N ALA A 53 63.50 -1.08 -97.08
CA ALA A 53 62.34 -1.97 -96.95
C ALA A 53 62.77 -3.45 -96.84
N THR A 54 63.32 -3.87 -95.69
CA THR A 54 63.77 -5.27 -95.50
C THR A 54 63.44 -5.87 -94.11
N GLY A 55 62.48 -5.31 -93.38
CA GLY A 55 62.11 -5.82 -92.04
C GLY A 55 60.64 -5.75 -91.66
N LEU A 56 59.76 -5.26 -92.55
CA LEU A 56 58.31 -5.21 -92.31
C LEU A 56 57.58 -6.50 -92.72
N GLU A 57 58.28 -7.44 -93.36
CA GLU A 57 57.72 -8.69 -93.89
C GLU A 57 57.17 -9.65 -92.81
N GLU A 58 57.68 -9.58 -91.58
CA GLU A 58 57.35 -10.51 -90.48
C GLU A 58 56.17 -10.05 -89.61
N LEU A 59 55.85 -8.75 -89.61
CA LEU A 59 54.76 -8.20 -88.80
C LEU A 59 53.37 -8.51 -89.37
N PHE A 60 53.31 -8.84 -90.66
CA PHE A 60 52.07 -9.08 -91.37
C PHE A 60 52.14 -10.36 -92.23
N PRO A 61 52.14 -11.56 -91.63
CA PRO A 61 52.32 -12.84 -92.33
C PRO A 61 51.34 -13.09 -93.48
N ARG A 62 50.18 -12.43 -93.48
CA ARG A 62 49.16 -12.53 -94.53
C ARG A 62 49.40 -11.65 -95.76
N TYR A 63 50.32 -10.68 -95.67
CA TYR A 63 50.63 -9.75 -96.75
C TYR A 63 52.01 -10.01 -97.38
N SER A 64 52.86 -10.79 -96.72
CA SER A 64 54.15 -11.28 -97.22
C SER A 64 54.01 -12.18 -98.46
N SER A 65 52.82 -12.76 -98.68
CA SER A 65 52.51 -13.68 -99.79
C SER A 65 52.26 -13.01 -101.14
N LEU A 66 52.20 -11.67 -101.21
CA LEU A 66 51.89 -10.95 -102.45
C LEU A 66 53.12 -10.42 -103.19
N ARG A 67 54.34 -10.52 -102.62
CA ARG A 67 55.55 -9.88 -103.17
C ARG A 67 56.66 -10.82 -103.62
N LEU A 68 56.56 -12.13 -103.39
CA LEU A 68 57.62 -13.06 -103.79
C LEU A 68 57.03 -14.25 -104.55
N GLY A 69 57.40 -14.37 -105.83
CA GLY A 69 57.09 -15.49 -106.70
C GLY A 69 57.79 -16.77 -106.24
N SER A 70 57.28 -17.39 -105.18
CA SER A 70 57.65 -18.72 -104.73
C SER A 70 56.59 -19.73 -105.15
N PRO A 71 56.94 -20.80 -105.89
CA PRO A 71 55.98 -21.79 -106.36
C PRO A 71 55.51 -22.61 -105.17
N ARG A 72 54.35 -22.25 -104.64
CA ARG A 72 53.61 -23.10 -103.71
C ARG A 72 53.39 -24.45 -104.39
N THR A 73 53.91 -25.49 -103.76
CA THR A 73 53.77 -26.90 -104.08
C THR A 73 52.35 -27.22 -104.58
N LEU A 74 52.30 -27.72 -105.81
CA LEU A 74 51.26 -28.45 -106.55
C LEU A 74 49.95 -28.82 -105.82
N ALA A 75 49.25 -27.84 -105.27
CA ALA A 75 47.80 -27.76 -105.35
C ALA A 75 47.53 -26.58 -106.28
N GLN A 76 46.82 -26.82 -107.38
CA GLN A 76 46.43 -25.79 -108.34
C GLN A 76 45.98 -24.52 -107.59
N PRO A 77 46.39 -23.31 -108.02
CA PRO A 77 45.88 -22.09 -107.42
C PRO A 77 44.36 -22.09 -107.61
N GLU A 78 43.64 -22.36 -106.51
CA GLU A 78 42.19 -22.24 -106.46
C GLU A 78 41.82 -20.91 -107.12
N PRO A 79 40.99 -20.91 -108.18
CA PRO A 79 40.67 -19.70 -108.93
C PRO A 79 40.31 -18.58 -107.95
N PRO A 80 40.79 -17.34 -108.17
CA PRO A 80 40.61 -16.23 -107.23
C PRO A 80 39.14 -15.98 -106.84
N ARG A 81 38.21 -16.40 -107.71
CA ARG A 81 36.77 -16.44 -107.43
C ARG A 81 36.41 -17.36 -106.25
N GLN A 82 36.95 -18.57 -106.17
CA GLN A 82 36.70 -19.50 -105.07
C GLN A 82 37.27 -18.98 -103.74
N VAL A 83 38.46 -18.38 -103.74
CA VAL A 83 39.04 -17.75 -102.53
C VAL A 83 38.16 -16.59 -102.04
N LEU A 84 37.65 -15.76 -102.95
CA LEU A 84 36.71 -14.69 -102.61
C LEU A 84 35.38 -15.23 -102.07
N GLU A 85 34.84 -16.30 -102.67
CA GLU A 85 33.63 -16.96 -102.17
C GLU A 85 33.84 -17.56 -100.77
N GLN A 86 34.98 -18.20 -100.50
CA GLN A 86 35.33 -18.72 -99.17
C GLN A 86 35.45 -17.60 -98.12
N GLU A 87 36.12 -16.49 -98.43
CA GLU A 87 36.22 -15.37 -97.50
C GLU A 87 34.86 -14.68 -97.28
N ARG A 88 34.03 -14.55 -98.32
CA ARG A 88 32.65 -14.07 -98.20
C ARG A 88 31.83 -14.98 -97.29
N ALA A 89 31.95 -16.30 -97.44
CA ALA A 89 31.29 -17.27 -96.57
C ALA A 89 31.78 -17.15 -95.11
N ARG A 90 33.09 -16.99 -94.92
CA ARG A 90 33.69 -16.77 -93.59
C ARG A 90 33.17 -15.48 -92.94
N ARG A 91 33.15 -14.37 -93.68
CA ARG A 91 32.62 -13.08 -93.18
C ARG A 91 31.15 -13.20 -92.79
N ARG A 92 30.31 -13.81 -93.64
CA ARG A 92 28.90 -14.06 -93.33
C ARG A 92 28.73 -14.94 -92.09
N HIS A 93 29.59 -15.93 -91.89
CA HIS A 93 29.55 -16.77 -90.69
C HIS A 93 29.92 -15.98 -89.43
N CYS A 94 31.00 -15.21 -89.46
CA CYS A 94 31.40 -14.35 -88.35
C CYS A 94 30.35 -13.26 -88.05
N GLU A 95 29.76 -12.64 -89.08
CA GLU A 95 28.67 -11.67 -88.91
C GLU A 95 27.46 -12.27 -88.20
N ARG A 96 27.06 -13.50 -88.57
CA ARG A 96 25.99 -14.22 -87.86
C ARG A 96 26.37 -14.51 -86.41
N GLN A 97 27.59 -14.98 -86.16
CA GLN A 97 28.05 -15.23 -84.79
C GLN A 97 28.05 -13.96 -83.93
N ILE A 98 28.45 -12.82 -84.48
CA ILE A 98 28.39 -11.54 -83.78
C ILE A 98 26.93 -11.17 -83.47
N GLN A 99 26.02 -11.33 -84.43
CA GLN A 99 24.58 -11.09 -84.23
C GLN A 99 23.99 -11.99 -83.14
N ASP A 100 24.33 -13.28 -83.16
CA ASP A 100 23.87 -14.26 -82.15
C ASP A 100 24.36 -13.89 -80.75
N LEU A 101 25.64 -13.53 -80.61
CA LEU A 101 26.21 -13.09 -79.33
C LEU A 101 25.57 -11.78 -78.85
N GLN A 102 25.31 -10.84 -79.75
CA GLN A 102 24.62 -9.59 -79.41
C GLN A 102 23.18 -9.84 -78.94
N ALA A 103 22.45 -10.74 -79.60
CA ALA A 103 21.10 -11.13 -79.20
C ALA A 103 21.10 -11.81 -77.82
N GLN A 104 22.05 -12.70 -77.56
CA GLN A 104 22.21 -13.36 -76.27
C GLN A 104 22.56 -12.37 -75.16
N MET A 105 23.48 -11.44 -75.41
CA MET A 105 23.85 -10.39 -74.46
C MET A 105 22.63 -9.53 -74.09
N LEU A 106 21.82 -9.13 -75.07
CA LEU A 106 20.61 -8.35 -74.80
C LEU A 106 19.58 -9.15 -73.98
N ALA A 107 19.40 -10.43 -74.28
CA ALA A 107 18.51 -11.31 -73.52
C ALA A 107 18.96 -11.45 -72.06
N LEU A 108 20.26 -11.63 -71.81
CA LEU A 108 20.83 -11.69 -70.46
C LEU A 108 20.68 -10.35 -69.72
N GLN A 109 20.90 -9.23 -70.40
CA GLN A 109 20.70 -7.90 -69.82
C GLN A 109 19.25 -7.68 -69.39
N GLN A 110 18.28 -8.10 -70.20
CA GLN A 110 16.86 -8.02 -69.85
C GLN A 110 16.51 -8.94 -68.67
N GLN A 111 17.03 -10.18 -68.65
CA GLN A 111 16.82 -11.10 -67.53
C GLN A 111 17.38 -10.52 -66.22
N LEU A 112 18.59 -9.96 -66.25
CA LEU A 112 19.20 -9.31 -65.09
C LEU A 112 18.38 -8.10 -64.63
N ALA A 113 17.94 -7.25 -65.55
CA ALA A 113 17.11 -6.09 -65.22
C ALA A 113 15.81 -6.50 -64.52
N VAL A 114 15.16 -7.58 -64.97
CA VAL A 114 13.95 -8.13 -64.32
C VAL A 114 14.27 -8.69 -62.94
N ALA A 115 15.38 -9.43 -62.79
CA ALA A 115 15.80 -9.98 -61.50
C ALA A 115 16.08 -8.87 -60.47
N VAL A 116 16.86 -7.86 -60.86
CA VAL A 116 17.18 -6.71 -60.01
C VAL A 116 15.92 -5.92 -59.63
N ALA A 117 15.01 -5.69 -60.57
CA ALA A 117 13.74 -5.01 -60.29
C ALA A 117 12.84 -5.83 -59.34
N ALA A 118 12.88 -7.17 -59.41
CA ALA A 118 12.17 -8.02 -58.48
C ALA A 118 12.77 -7.97 -57.07
N ASP A 119 14.10 -7.95 -56.95
CA ASP A 119 14.78 -7.84 -55.66
C ASP A 119 14.54 -6.48 -55.00
N GLN A 120 14.61 -5.38 -55.75
CA GLN A 120 14.24 -4.04 -55.24
C GLN A 120 12.81 -4.00 -54.69
N ARG A 121 11.87 -4.73 -55.30
CA ARG A 121 10.50 -4.85 -54.80
C ARG A 121 10.43 -5.67 -53.51
N LYS A 122 11.24 -6.72 -53.37
CA LYS A 122 11.34 -7.50 -52.12
C LYS A 122 11.90 -6.63 -51.00
N ASP A 123 12.96 -5.89 -51.26
CA ASP A 123 13.57 -4.97 -50.28
C ASP A 123 12.56 -3.94 -49.78
N SER A 124 11.83 -3.30 -50.72
CA SER A 124 10.74 -2.38 -50.36
C SER A 124 9.64 -3.03 -49.51
N MET A 125 9.31 -4.30 -49.76
CA MET A 125 8.32 -5.05 -48.98
C MET A 125 8.85 -5.41 -47.59
N ILE A 126 10.13 -5.79 -47.47
CA ILE A 126 10.79 -6.04 -46.18
C ILE A 126 10.73 -4.79 -45.31
N GLU A 127 11.08 -3.63 -45.85
CA GLU A 127 11.01 -2.35 -45.13
C GLU A 127 9.59 -2.03 -44.63
N GLN A 128 8.57 -2.31 -45.45
CA GLN A 128 7.17 -2.15 -45.05
C GLN A 128 6.79 -3.11 -43.93
N LEU A 129 7.22 -4.37 -44.00
CA LEU A 129 6.99 -5.34 -42.95
C LEU A 129 7.71 -4.93 -41.66
N ASP A 130 8.96 -4.50 -41.72
CA ASP A 130 9.70 -4.01 -40.55
C ASP A 130 9.01 -2.81 -39.90
N LYS A 131 8.50 -1.88 -40.72
CA LYS A 131 7.73 -0.73 -40.22
C LYS A 131 6.45 -1.17 -39.52
N THR A 132 5.70 -2.11 -40.10
CA THR A 132 4.47 -2.64 -39.48
C THR A 132 4.75 -3.44 -38.21
N LEU A 133 5.80 -4.26 -38.20
CA LEU A 133 6.26 -4.99 -37.01
C LEU A 133 6.69 -4.04 -35.90
N ALA A 134 7.40 -2.96 -36.22
CA ALA A 134 7.78 -1.94 -35.25
C ALA A 134 6.54 -1.29 -34.61
N GLN A 135 5.54 -0.93 -35.42
CA GLN A 135 4.27 -0.37 -34.92
C GLN A 135 3.51 -1.35 -34.02
N VAL A 136 3.44 -2.62 -34.41
CA VAL A 136 2.81 -3.68 -33.59
C VAL A 136 3.57 -3.85 -32.28
N ALA A 137 4.90 -3.94 -32.31
CA ALA A 137 5.73 -4.06 -31.11
C ALA A 137 5.58 -2.86 -30.17
N GLU A 138 5.50 -1.64 -30.70
CA GLU A 138 5.18 -0.45 -29.91
C GLU A 138 3.78 -0.51 -29.30
N GLY A 139 2.77 -0.94 -30.06
CA GLY A 139 1.41 -1.13 -29.57
C GLY A 139 1.34 -2.11 -28.39
N TRP A 140 2.02 -3.25 -28.50
CA TRP A 140 2.14 -4.22 -27.41
C TRP A 140 2.86 -3.65 -26.19
N ARG A 141 3.99 -2.95 -26.39
CA ARG A 141 4.73 -2.31 -25.28
C ARG A 141 3.87 -1.26 -24.56
N ARG A 142 3.12 -0.44 -25.30
CA ARG A 142 2.19 0.55 -24.72
C ARG A 142 1.09 -0.12 -23.92
N GLN A 143 0.44 -1.13 -24.48
CA GLN A 143 -0.63 -1.86 -23.80
C GLN A 143 -0.13 -2.58 -22.54
N ASP A 144 1.07 -3.16 -22.59
CA ASP A 144 1.68 -3.81 -21.43
C ASP A 144 2.04 -2.80 -20.33
N ALA A 145 2.58 -1.63 -20.71
CA ALA A 145 2.85 -0.54 -19.79
C ALA A 145 1.58 0.00 -19.13
N GLU A 146 0.49 0.18 -19.89
CA GLU A 146 -0.82 0.61 -19.40
C GLU A 146 -1.42 -0.41 -18.44
N ARG A 147 -1.42 -1.70 -18.80
CA ARG A 147 -1.88 -2.78 -17.91
C ARG A 147 -1.06 -2.83 -16.62
N SER A 148 0.25 -2.77 -16.73
CA SER A 148 1.17 -2.76 -15.58
C SER A 148 0.93 -1.55 -14.68
N ALA A 149 0.73 -0.36 -15.26
CA ALA A 149 0.39 0.85 -14.50
C ALA A 149 -0.98 0.74 -13.82
N GLY A 150 -1.98 0.18 -14.52
CA GLY A 150 -3.30 -0.10 -13.97
C GLY A 150 -3.25 -1.05 -12.77
N LEU A 151 -2.51 -2.16 -12.88
CA LEU A 151 -2.31 -3.11 -11.78
C LEU A 151 -1.64 -2.46 -10.57
N ARG A 152 -0.58 -1.65 -10.78
CA ARG A 152 0.08 -0.92 -9.69
C ARG A 152 -0.86 0.06 -8.98
N ARG A 153 -1.72 0.76 -9.73
CA ARG A 153 -2.73 1.66 -9.15
C ARG A 153 -3.74 0.88 -8.31
N LEU A 154 -4.25 -0.24 -8.83
CA LEU A 154 -5.18 -1.08 -8.09
C LEU A 154 -4.57 -1.63 -6.80
N GLN A 155 -3.32 -2.10 -6.86
CA GLN A 155 -2.57 -2.54 -5.68
C GLN A 155 -2.42 -1.41 -4.65
N ALA A 156 -1.99 -0.22 -5.07
CA ALA A 156 -1.87 0.93 -4.18
C ALA A 156 -3.21 1.31 -3.52
N THR A 157 -4.32 1.27 -4.28
CA THR A 157 -5.66 1.54 -3.71
C THR A 157 -6.12 0.45 -2.75
N ALA A 158 -5.79 -0.82 -3.01
CA ALA A 158 -6.12 -1.94 -2.14
C ALA A 158 -5.31 -1.91 -0.83
N GLU A 159 -4.02 -1.56 -0.91
CA GLU A 159 -3.18 -1.36 0.26
C GLU A 159 -3.66 -0.17 1.09
N ALA A 160 -3.98 0.96 0.45
CA ALA A 160 -4.52 2.14 1.14
C ALA A 160 -5.86 1.84 1.82
N SER A 161 -6.77 1.10 1.17
CA SER A 161 -8.05 0.73 1.77
C SER A 161 -7.88 -0.28 2.91
N ALA A 162 -6.94 -1.23 2.80
CA ALA A 162 -6.62 -2.17 3.87
C ALA A 162 -6.03 -1.46 5.11
N LEU A 163 -5.12 -0.50 4.90
CA LEU A 163 -4.57 0.33 5.97
C LEU A 163 -5.65 1.18 6.65
N ALA A 164 -6.57 1.77 5.86
CA ALA A 164 -7.68 2.53 6.41
C ALA A 164 -8.62 1.63 7.24
N LEU A 165 -8.98 0.46 6.73
CA LEU A 165 -9.78 -0.52 7.48
C LEU A 165 -9.10 -0.93 8.78
N ASN A 166 -7.80 -1.21 8.75
CA ASN A 166 -7.05 -1.57 9.95
C ASN A 166 -6.99 -0.42 10.98
N ALA A 167 -6.87 0.83 10.52
CA ALA A 167 -6.93 1.98 11.42
C ALA A 167 -8.32 2.13 12.05
N GLU A 168 -9.40 1.94 11.29
CA GLU A 168 -10.76 1.98 11.83
C GLU A 168 -11.04 0.82 12.80
N THR A 169 -10.57 -0.40 12.51
CA THR A 169 -10.73 -1.54 13.44
C THR A 169 -9.97 -1.33 14.73
N GLN A 170 -8.75 -0.77 14.67
CA GLN A 170 -7.98 -0.39 15.85
C GLN A 170 -8.73 0.65 16.70
N ARG A 171 -9.22 1.74 16.10
CA ARG A 171 -10.03 2.75 16.80
C ARG A 171 -11.29 2.16 17.41
N ALA A 172 -11.99 1.29 16.69
CA ALA A 172 -13.18 0.61 17.20
C ALA A 172 -12.85 -0.25 18.43
N SER A 173 -11.72 -0.96 18.41
CA SER A 173 -11.26 -1.76 19.56
C SER A 173 -10.88 -0.89 20.77
N GLU A 174 -10.25 0.26 20.54
CA GLU A 174 -9.93 1.22 21.60
C GLU A 174 -11.19 1.79 22.25
N LEU A 175 -12.16 2.20 21.44
CA LEU A 175 -13.45 2.71 21.92
C LEU A 175 -14.24 1.63 22.65
N ALA A 176 -14.26 0.39 22.15
CA ALA A 176 -14.88 -0.74 22.83
C ALA A 176 -14.26 -0.95 24.22
N GLY A 177 -12.92 -0.95 24.31
CA GLY A 177 -12.22 -1.06 25.60
C GLY A 177 -12.49 0.13 26.53
N GLN A 178 -12.66 1.35 26.01
CA GLN A 178 -13.07 2.51 26.81
C GLN A 178 -14.50 2.37 27.33
N LEU A 179 -15.43 1.90 26.50
CA LEU A 179 -16.82 1.66 26.89
C LEU A 179 -16.92 0.61 27.99
N GLU A 180 -16.20 -0.50 27.88
CA GLU A 180 -16.14 -1.54 28.93
C GLU A 180 -15.62 -0.97 30.26
N ARG A 181 -14.58 -0.12 30.23
CA ARG A 181 -14.07 0.52 31.45
C ARG A 181 -15.10 1.45 32.08
N VAL A 182 -15.78 2.27 31.27
CA VAL A 182 -16.83 3.17 31.77
C VAL A 182 -18.00 2.38 32.34
N GLN A 183 -18.41 1.29 31.68
CA GLN A 183 -19.44 0.38 32.18
C GLN A 183 -19.05 -0.22 33.54
N ALA A 184 -17.82 -0.73 33.68
CA ALA A 184 -17.35 -1.27 34.95
C ALA A 184 -17.32 -0.22 36.08
N VAL A 185 -16.95 1.03 35.78
CA VAL A 185 -17.00 2.13 36.77
C VAL A 185 -18.44 2.45 37.16
N LEU A 186 -19.36 2.49 36.20
CA LEU A 186 -20.78 2.72 36.45
C LEU A 186 -21.41 1.61 37.28
N GLU A 187 -21.08 0.35 37.02
CA GLU A 187 -21.53 -0.79 37.81
C GLU A 187 -21.06 -0.70 39.26
N ARG A 188 -19.77 -0.40 39.48
CA ARG A 188 -19.23 -0.18 40.83
C ARG A 188 -19.92 0.96 41.56
N ALA A 189 -20.09 2.10 40.89
CA ALA A 189 -20.79 3.25 41.48
C ALA A 189 -22.26 2.92 41.79
N ARG A 190 -22.91 2.09 40.97
CA ARG A 190 -24.28 1.60 41.23
C ARG A 190 -24.31 0.71 42.46
N ASP A 191 -23.38 -0.22 42.60
CA ASP A 191 -23.27 -1.12 43.76
C ASP A 191 -22.93 -0.36 45.05
N GLU A 192 -22.06 0.65 44.98
CA GLU A 192 -21.78 1.55 46.10
C GLU A 192 -23.03 2.35 46.49
N ALA A 193 -23.75 2.88 45.51
CA ALA A 193 -24.98 3.61 45.76
C ALA A 193 -26.10 2.72 46.34
N THR A 194 -26.17 1.43 46.00
CA THR A 194 -27.14 0.51 46.64
C THR A 194 -26.73 0.19 48.07
N ARG A 195 -25.45 -0.04 48.35
CA ARG A 195 -24.92 -0.24 49.71
C ARG A 195 -25.21 0.96 50.61
N LEU A 196 -24.86 2.17 50.16
CA LEU A 196 -25.11 3.40 50.93
C LEU A 196 -26.61 3.63 51.21
N ARG A 197 -27.50 3.23 50.28
CA ARG A 197 -28.96 3.29 50.53
C ARG A 197 -29.40 2.30 51.60
N GLN A 198 -28.85 1.09 51.60
CA GLN A 198 -29.14 0.08 52.62
C GLN A 198 -28.63 0.52 53.99
N GLU A 199 -27.38 0.99 54.08
CA GLU A 199 -26.80 1.52 55.32
C GLU A 199 -27.60 2.70 55.86
N LYS A 200 -28.00 3.63 54.98
CA LYS A 200 -28.86 4.75 55.36
C LYS A 200 -30.20 4.26 55.94
N ALA A 201 -30.85 3.28 55.30
CA ALA A 201 -32.10 2.73 55.78
C ALA A 201 -31.94 2.06 57.16
N THR A 202 -30.86 1.30 57.38
CA THR A 202 -30.56 0.70 58.70
C THR A 202 -30.32 1.75 59.77
N LEU A 203 -29.58 2.83 59.46
CA LEU A 203 -29.36 3.93 60.40
C LEU A 203 -30.65 4.70 60.71
N GLU A 204 -31.53 4.87 59.73
CA GLU A 204 -32.86 5.47 59.94
C GLU A 204 -33.75 4.60 60.85
N GLU A 205 -33.73 3.28 60.70
CA GLU A 205 -34.44 2.34 61.57
C GLU A 205 -33.89 2.35 63.01
N GLU A 206 -32.56 2.35 63.17
CA GLU A 206 -31.90 2.46 64.47
C GLU A 206 -32.22 3.79 65.16
N ALA A 207 -32.15 4.90 64.43
CA ALA A 207 -32.51 6.23 64.95
C ALA A 207 -33.98 6.26 65.40
N ALA A 208 -34.90 5.66 64.64
CA ALA A 208 -36.30 5.55 65.03
C ALA A 208 -36.51 4.65 66.26
N ALA A 209 -35.74 3.56 66.41
CA ALA A 209 -35.78 2.71 67.60
C ALA A 209 -35.25 3.44 68.84
N GLN A 210 -34.15 4.17 68.71
CA GLN A 210 -33.61 5.02 69.78
C GLN A 210 -34.60 6.12 70.16
N GLY A 211 -35.25 6.76 69.18
CA GLY A 211 -36.31 7.74 69.42
C GLY A 211 -37.45 7.18 70.28
N ARG A 212 -37.96 5.99 69.93
CA ARG A 212 -38.98 5.28 70.72
C ARG A 212 -38.51 4.93 72.13
N SER A 213 -37.26 4.49 72.29
CA SER A 213 -36.68 4.19 73.61
C SER A 213 -36.58 5.45 74.48
N LEU A 214 -36.13 6.57 73.92
CA LEU A 214 -36.06 7.85 74.63
C LEU A 214 -37.44 8.37 75.04
N GLU A 215 -38.44 8.20 74.18
CA GLU A 215 -39.83 8.53 74.51
C GLU A 215 -40.35 7.70 75.68
N ALA A 216 -40.12 6.37 75.67
CA ALA A 216 -40.50 5.50 76.76
C ALA A 216 -39.81 5.86 78.09
N GLU A 217 -38.51 6.20 78.08
CA GLU A 217 -37.83 6.66 79.30
C GLU A 217 -38.36 8.02 79.79
N ARG A 218 -38.70 8.95 78.89
CA ARG A 218 -39.34 10.22 79.26
C ARG A 218 -40.71 9.98 79.90
N GLU A 219 -41.50 9.06 79.37
CA GLU A 219 -42.79 8.68 79.96
C GLU A 219 -42.62 8.07 81.35
N ARG A 220 -41.63 7.19 81.53
CA ARG A 220 -41.28 6.66 82.87
C ARG A 220 -40.86 7.77 83.82
N GLY A 221 -40.01 8.70 83.36
CA GLY A 221 -39.59 9.87 84.14
C GLY A 221 -40.79 10.70 84.61
N ARG A 222 -41.73 11.02 83.71
CA ARG A 222 -42.99 11.70 84.06
C ARG A 222 -43.83 10.89 85.05
N GLY A 223 -43.88 9.57 84.91
CA GLY A 223 -44.56 8.67 85.84
C GLY A 223 -43.97 8.74 87.24
N LEU A 224 -42.64 8.66 87.36
CA LEU A 224 -41.93 8.78 88.63
C LEU A 224 -42.09 10.18 89.26
N GLU A 225 -42.08 11.25 88.45
CA GLU A 225 -42.36 12.61 88.93
C GLU A 225 -43.76 12.71 89.52
N ALA A 226 -44.78 12.14 88.86
CA ALA A 226 -46.14 12.09 89.37
C ALA A 226 -46.24 11.27 90.67
N GLU A 227 -45.52 10.14 90.79
CA GLU A 227 -45.43 9.36 92.02
C GLU A 227 -44.77 10.14 93.16
N LEU A 228 -43.70 10.89 92.89
CA LEU A 228 -43.05 11.77 93.86
C LEU A 228 -43.98 12.90 94.32
N GLU A 229 -44.73 13.51 93.40
CA GLU A 229 -45.73 14.53 93.73
C GLU A 229 -46.86 13.96 94.58
N GLN A 230 -47.36 12.76 94.26
CA GLN A 230 -48.33 12.05 95.09
C GLN A 230 -47.76 11.75 96.48
N GLY A 231 -46.53 11.24 96.57
CA GLY A 231 -45.84 10.99 97.83
C GLY A 231 -45.66 12.25 98.67
N ARG A 232 -45.28 13.38 98.05
CA ARG A 232 -45.21 14.70 98.71
C ARG A 232 -46.58 15.14 99.21
N GLY A 233 -47.63 14.98 98.41
CA GLY A 233 -49.00 15.29 98.80
C GLY A 233 -49.50 14.42 99.96
N GLN A 234 -49.15 13.13 99.97
CA GLN A 234 -49.46 12.22 101.08
C GLN A 234 -48.74 12.62 102.38
N LEU A 235 -47.45 12.96 102.30
CA LEU A 235 -46.69 13.44 103.45
C LEU A 235 -47.29 14.73 104.01
N ALA A 236 -47.61 15.70 103.16
CA ALA A 236 -48.29 16.92 103.58
C ALA A 236 -49.63 16.62 104.28
N GLY A 237 -50.43 15.69 103.75
CA GLY A 237 -51.68 15.26 104.39
C GLY A 237 -51.47 14.57 105.74
N LEU A 238 -50.42 13.76 105.91
CA LEU A 238 -50.06 13.17 107.21
C LEU A 238 -49.54 14.22 108.20
N GLU A 239 -48.78 15.21 107.73
CA GLU A 239 -48.32 16.34 108.53
C GLU A 239 -49.50 17.18 109.01
N GLU A 240 -50.49 17.46 108.15
CA GLU A 240 -51.75 18.10 108.53
C GLU A 240 -52.54 17.28 109.56
N GLN A 241 -52.61 15.96 109.41
CA GLN A 241 -53.26 15.10 110.41
C GLN A 241 -52.52 15.11 111.74
N ARG A 242 -51.18 15.13 111.72
CA ARG A 242 -50.35 15.26 112.92
C ARG A 242 -50.57 16.60 113.59
N SER A 243 -50.55 17.71 112.86
CA SER A 243 -50.80 19.03 113.43
C SER A 243 -52.21 19.15 114.01
N LEU A 244 -53.23 18.62 113.33
CA LEU A 244 -54.59 18.53 113.87
C LEU A 244 -54.67 17.62 115.11
N GLY A 245 -53.90 16.53 115.14
CA GLY A 245 -53.75 15.66 116.31
C GLY A 245 -53.12 16.40 117.48
N GLU A 246 -52.01 17.10 117.25
CA GLU A 246 -51.34 17.94 118.24
C GLU A 246 -52.26 19.07 118.74
N GLU A 247 -53.05 19.70 117.87
CA GLU A 247 -54.04 20.71 118.28
C GLU A 247 -55.14 20.12 119.16
N ARG A 248 -55.62 18.91 118.84
CA ARG A 248 -56.58 18.18 119.67
C ARG A 248 -55.99 17.77 121.01
N GLU A 249 -54.76 17.28 121.04
CA GLU A 249 -54.03 17.00 122.29
C GLU A 249 -53.89 18.26 123.13
N ARG A 250 -53.44 19.37 122.55
CA ARG A 250 -53.38 20.67 123.24
C ARG A 250 -54.72 21.11 123.80
N TRP A 251 -55.82 20.89 123.06
CA TRP A 251 -57.18 21.19 123.53
C TRP A 251 -57.61 20.29 124.69
N LEU A 252 -57.31 18.99 124.60
CA LEU A 252 -57.60 18.03 125.67
C LEU A 252 -56.76 18.33 126.92
N ASP A 253 -55.47 18.65 126.77
CA ASP A 253 -54.59 19.03 127.87
C ASP A 253 -55.12 20.29 128.58
N GLN A 254 -55.52 21.32 127.81
CA GLN A 254 -56.18 22.51 128.37
C GLN A 254 -57.47 22.16 129.13
N ARG A 255 -58.25 21.19 128.63
CA ARG A 255 -59.47 20.71 129.28
C ARG A 255 -59.16 19.93 130.56
N CYS A 256 -58.15 19.07 130.54
CA CYS A 256 -57.66 18.33 131.70
C CYS A 256 -57.14 19.29 132.78
N CYS A 257 -56.30 20.26 132.43
CA CYS A 257 -55.84 21.29 133.37
C CYS A 257 -57.01 22.11 133.94
N SER A 258 -58.01 22.46 133.12
CA SER A 258 -59.23 23.12 133.60
C SER A 258 -60.02 22.25 134.59
N LEU A 259 -60.17 20.95 134.30
CA LEU A 259 -60.84 19.99 135.19
C LEU A 259 -60.05 19.72 136.46
N GLU A 260 -58.72 19.70 136.39
CA GLU A 260 -57.82 19.62 137.55
C GLU A 260 -57.91 20.89 138.41
N GLN A 261 -58.03 22.06 137.79
CA GLN A 261 -58.29 23.32 138.50
C GLN A 261 -59.69 23.35 139.12
N GLU A 262 -60.71 22.82 138.44
CA GLU A 262 -62.07 22.68 138.97
C GLU A 262 -62.12 21.65 140.11
N GLY A 263 -61.39 20.54 139.99
CA GLY A 263 -61.17 19.55 141.04
C GLY A 263 -60.41 20.11 142.23
N ALA A 264 -59.34 20.87 142.00
CA ALA A 264 -58.60 21.59 143.05
C ALA A 264 -59.48 22.65 143.72
N ALA A 265 -60.32 23.36 142.97
CA ALA A 265 -61.31 24.31 143.49
C ALA A 265 -62.50 23.62 144.19
N GLN A 266 -62.75 22.33 143.94
CA GLN A 266 -63.69 21.50 144.70
C GLN A 266 -63.05 20.93 145.97
N CYS A 267 -61.78 20.54 145.93
CA CYS A 267 -61.00 20.17 147.12
C CYS A 267 -60.80 21.37 148.07
N GLN A 268 -60.66 22.59 147.55
CA GLN A 268 -60.65 23.83 148.35
C GLN A 268 -62.05 24.22 148.89
N ARG A 269 -63.13 23.63 148.37
CA ARG A 269 -64.51 23.82 148.87
C ARG A 269 -64.93 22.75 149.88
N LEU A 270 -64.12 21.72 150.10
CA LEU A 270 -64.46 20.58 150.95
C LEU A 270 -63.37 20.26 151.97
N GLU A 271 -62.72 21.28 152.54
CA GLU A 271 -62.01 21.14 153.83
C GLU A 271 -62.35 22.34 154.74
N PRO A 272 -62.97 22.10 155.92
CA PRO A 272 -63.34 23.12 156.89
C PRO A 272 -62.27 23.28 157.98
N THR A 273 -62.13 24.51 158.51
CA THR A 273 -61.84 24.92 159.92
C THR A 273 -61.39 26.40 159.88
N GLY A 274 -62.08 27.36 160.51
CA GLY A 274 -61.89 27.74 161.93
C GLY A 274 -60.40 28.01 162.21
N GLU A 275 -59.88 29.20 162.50
CA GLU A 275 -60.31 30.44 163.15
C GLU A 275 -59.19 31.50 162.89
N LEU A 276 -59.26 32.83 163.04
CA LEU A 276 -60.27 33.91 163.18
C LEU A 276 -59.48 35.26 163.18
N GLY A 277 -59.94 36.28 162.42
CA GLY A 277 -59.43 37.68 162.43
C GLY A 277 -58.27 37.97 161.46
N ALA A 278 -58.32 38.98 160.58
CA ALA A 278 -59.04 40.26 160.59
C ALA A 278 -59.95 40.49 159.36
#